data_AF-A0A4Y9T475-F1
#
_entry.id   AF-A0A4Y9T475-F1
#
_cell.length_a   1.000
_cell.length_b   1.000
_cell.length_c   1.000
_cell.angle_alpha   90.00
_cell.angle_beta   90.00
_cell.angle_gamma   90.00
#
_symmetry.space_group_name_H-M   'P 1'
#
loop_
_entity.id
_entity.type
_entity.pdbx_description
1 polymer ?
#
loop_
_entity_poly.entity_id
_entity_poly.type
_entity_poly.pdbx_seq_one_letter_code
_entity_poly.pdbx_strand_id
1 'polypeptide(L)'
;MTQLRRVAIIGGNRIPFARSNGAYATASNQAMLTAALEGLIERYNLHGLRIGEVVAGAVLKLSRDMNLTRECVLGSRLSPMTPAYDIQQACGTGLEAALLVANK
;
A
#
# COMPACT_ATOMS: atom_id res chain seq x y z
N MET A 1 -23.29 -22.94 -10.16
CA MET A 1 -22.75 -21.90 -9.25
C MET A 1 -21.23 -21.95 -9.38
N THR A 2 -20.61 -20.85 -9.82
CA THR A 2 -19.15 -20.74 -9.85
C THR A 2 -18.62 -20.76 -8.41
N GLN A 3 -17.71 -21.69 -8.12
CA GLN A 3 -17.10 -21.78 -6.81
C GLN A 3 -16.20 -20.57 -6.59
N LEU A 4 -16.44 -19.79 -5.52
CA LEU A 4 -15.62 -18.64 -5.17
C LEU A 4 -14.19 -19.09 -4.83
N ARG A 5 -13.19 -18.36 -5.35
CA ARG A 5 -11.78 -18.59 -5.02
C ARG A 5 -11.55 -18.19 -3.56
N ARG A 6 -11.00 -19.10 -2.76
CA ARG A 6 -10.63 -18.81 -1.37
C ARG A 6 -9.44 -17.86 -1.35
N VAL A 7 -9.52 -16.84 -0.49
CA VAL A 7 -8.46 -15.85 -0.27
C VAL A 7 -8.09 -15.87 1.22
N ALA A 8 -6.81 -15.66 1.52
CA ALA A 8 -6.29 -15.61 2.89
C ALA A 8 -5.38 -14.41 3.09
N ILE A 9 -5.40 -13.84 4.30
CA ILE A 9 -4.45 -12.81 4.73
C ILE A 9 -3.24 -13.55 5.34
N ILE A 10 -2.09 -13.46 4.69
CA ILE A 10 -0.85 -14.12 5.13
C ILE A 10 -0.17 -13.33 6.25
N GLY A 11 -0.46 -12.04 6.34
CA GLY A 11 -0.14 -11.21 7.49
C GLY A 11 -0.22 -9.72 7.16
N GLY A 12 0.40 -8.88 7.99
CA GLY A 12 0.33 -7.42 7.83
C GLY A 12 1.50 -6.68 8.46
N ASN A 13 1.59 -5.39 8.11
CA ASN A 13 2.53 -4.42 8.68
C ASN A 13 1.89 -3.03 8.69
N ARG A 14 2.34 -2.15 9.59
CA ARG A 14 1.94 -0.74 9.62
C ARG A 14 3.01 0.12 10.27
N ILE A 15 3.01 1.41 9.96
CA ILE A 15 3.70 2.39 10.80
C ILE A 15 2.93 2.62 12.12
N PRO A 16 3.58 3.11 13.20
CA PRO A 16 2.89 3.59 14.39
C PRO A 16 1.90 4.70 14.06
N PHE A 17 0.73 4.74 14.72
CA PHE A 17 -0.15 5.90 14.62
C PHE A 17 0.38 7.03 15.51
N ALA A 18 0.43 8.24 14.96
CA ALA A 18 0.87 9.44 15.65
C ALA A 18 -0.22 10.52 15.61
N ARG A 19 -0.23 11.42 16.59
CA ARG A 19 -1.10 12.60 16.55
C ARG A 19 -0.71 13.51 15.39
N SER A 20 -1.72 14.16 14.78
CA SER A 20 -1.50 15.17 13.76
C SER A 20 -0.57 16.27 14.28
N ASN A 21 0.29 16.80 13.41
CA ASN A 21 1.36 17.75 13.74
C ASN A 21 2.39 17.23 14.78
N GLY A 22 2.44 15.92 15.01
CA GLY A 22 3.44 15.26 15.87
C GLY A 22 4.60 14.64 15.09
N ALA A 23 4.92 13.38 15.40
CA ALA A 23 6.11 12.67 14.88
C ALA A 23 6.23 12.60 13.35
N TYR A 24 5.12 12.74 12.62
CA TYR A 24 5.09 12.71 11.14
C TYR A 24 4.76 14.07 10.52
N ALA A 25 4.86 15.17 11.27
CA ALA A 25 4.46 16.51 10.80
C ALA A 25 5.13 16.93 9.47
N THR A 26 6.36 16.48 9.23
CA THR A 26 7.14 16.79 8.04
C THR A 26 7.24 15.61 7.06
N ALA A 27 6.61 14.48 7.36
CA ALA A 27 6.64 13.30 6.50
C ALA A 27 5.62 13.43 5.38
N SER A 28 6.00 13.05 4.16
CA SER A 28 5.06 12.96 3.05
C SER A 28 4.20 11.69 3.14
N ASN A 29 3.06 11.70 2.45
CA ASN A 29 2.24 10.50 2.25
C ASN A 29 3.07 9.35 1.67
N GLN A 30 3.94 9.65 0.69
CA GLN A 30 4.82 8.66 0.07
C GLN A 30 5.81 8.07 1.07
N ALA A 31 6.44 8.90 1.92
CA ALA A 31 7.38 8.41 2.93
C ALA A 31 6.69 7.47 3.93
N MET A 32 5.49 7.84 4.40
CA MET A 32 4.72 7.02 5.33
C MET A 32 4.25 5.70 4.71
N LEU A 33 3.72 5.73 3.49
CA LEU A 33 3.28 4.53 2.79
C LEU A 33 4.45 3.62 2.40
N THR A 34 5.57 4.18 1.94
CA THR A 34 6.80 3.44 1.62
C THR A 34 7.34 2.76 2.87
N ALA A 35 7.36 3.42 4.03
CA ALA A 35 7.81 2.80 5.29
C ALA A 35 6.92 1.63 5.71
N ALA A 36 5.60 1.72 5.53
CA ALA A 36 4.68 0.62 5.78
C ALA A 36 4.92 -0.56 4.82
N LEU A 37 5.16 -0.28 3.54
CA LEU A 37 5.46 -1.29 2.52
C LEU A 37 6.81 -1.96 2.76
N GLU A 38 7.86 -1.22 3.07
CA GLU A 38 9.20 -1.74 3.38
C GLU A 38 9.18 -2.70 4.56
N GLY A 39 8.46 -2.36 5.64
CA GLY A 39 8.35 -3.28 6.78
C GLY A 39 7.56 -4.56 6.44
N LEU A 40 6.68 -4.53 5.44
CA LEU A 40 6.03 -5.74 4.92
C LEU A 40 7.03 -6.56 4.08
N ILE A 41 7.76 -5.90 3.17
CA ILE A 41 8.76 -6.53 2.32
C ILE A 41 9.81 -7.25 3.17
N GLU A 42 10.34 -6.58 4.19
CA GLU A 42 11.33 -7.13 5.11
C GLU A 42 10.78 -8.33 5.88
N ARG A 43 9.60 -8.18 6.49
CA ARG A 43 8.98 -9.21 7.33
C ARG A 43 8.68 -10.50 6.57
N TYR A 44 8.35 -10.41 5.29
CA TYR A 44 7.98 -11.55 4.45
C TYR A 44 9.02 -11.86 3.36
N ASN A 45 10.22 -11.29 3.46
CA ASN A 45 11.35 -11.52 2.53
C ASN A 45 10.97 -11.34 1.04
N LEU A 46 10.29 -10.24 0.71
CA LEU A 46 9.75 -9.97 -0.64
C LEU A 46 10.70 -9.19 -1.56
N HIS A 47 11.99 -9.13 -1.21
CA HIS A 47 12.99 -8.32 -1.91
C HIS A 47 13.13 -8.73 -3.38
N GLY A 48 13.04 -7.76 -4.28
CA GLY A 48 13.14 -7.96 -5.73
C GLY A 48 12.02 -8.78 -6.35
N LEU A 49 11.07 -9.28 -5.55
CA LEU A 49 9.98 -10.11 -6.06
C LEU A 49 8.97 -9.27 -6.82
N ARG A 50 8.49 -9.80 -7.95
CA ARG A 50 7.33 -9.29 -8.63
C ARG A 50 6.10 -9.96 -8.03
N ILE A 51 5.26 -9.18 -7.34
CA ILE A 51 3.98 -9.66 -6.84
C ILE A 51 2.86 -9.32 -7.83
N GLY A 52 1.69 -9.91 -7.61
CA GLY A 52 0.54 -9.73 -8.49
C GLY A 52 0.16 -8.27 -8.65
N GLU A 53 0.03 -7.52 -7.55
CA GLU A 53 -0.33 -6.10 -7.55
C GLU A 53 -0.13 -5.46 -6.18
N VAL A 54 0.06 -4.15 -6.13
CA VAL A 54 -0.05 -3.32 -4.92
C VAL A 54 -1.17 -2.31 -5.10
N VAL A 55 -2.15 -2.34 -4.20
CA VAL A 55 -3.26 -1.37 -4.18
C VAL A 55 -3.20 -0.62 -2.86
N ALA A 56 -3.17 0.71 -2.93
CA ALA A 56 -3.21 1.57 -1.75
C ALA A 56 -3.80 2.93 -2.13
N GLY A 57 -3.72 3.89 -1.22
CA GLY A 57 -4.19 5.24 -1.48
C GLY A 57 -4.20 6.10 -0.23
N ALA A 58 -4.59 7.35 -0.41
CA ALA A 58 -4.78 8.32 0.67
C ALA A 58 -6.01 9.18 0.37
N VAL A 59 -6.70 9.62 1.42
CA VAL A 59 -7.89 10.49 1.28
C VAL A 59 -7.48 11.90 0.90
N LEU A 60 -6.41 12.41 1.51
CA LEU A 60 -5.88 13.74 1.23
C LEU A 60 -4.57 13.59 0.48
N LYS A 61 -4.64 13.70 -0.85
CA LYS A 61 -3.48 13.73 -1.75
C LYS A 61 -3.24 15.14 -2.22
N LEU A 62 -1.97 15.54 -2.24
CA LEU A 62 -1.55 16.74 -2.96
C LEU A 62 -1.40 16.40 -4.45
N SER A 63 -1.41 17.39 -5.34
CA SER A 63 -1.24 17.15 -6.78
C SER A 63 0.07 16.41 -7.12
N ARG A 64 1.10 16.56 -6.30
CA ARG A 64 2.37 15.82 -6.40
C ARG A 64 2.25 14.32 -6.09
N ASP A 65 1.19 13.90 -5.42
CA ASP A 65 0.91 12.50 -5.05
C ASP A 65 0.03 11.78 -6.10
N MET A 66 0.06 12.22 -7.37
CA MET A 66 -0.86 11.75 -8.42
C MET A 66 -0.79 10.23 -8.68
N ASN A 67 0.37 9.61 -8.44
CA ASN A 67 0.60 8.16 -8.55
C ASN A 67 1.23 7.59 -7.28
N LEU A 68 0.71 7.98 -6.11
CA LEU A 68 1.30 7.73 -4.80
C LEU A 68 1.77 6.27 -4.61
N THR A 69 0.89 5.30 -4.87
CA THR A 69 1.18 3.87 -4.67
C THR A 69 2.25 3.37 -5.63
N ARG A 70 2.23 3.84 -6.89
CA ARG A 70 3.24 3.46 -7.88
C ARG A 70 4.62 3.98 -7.51
N GLU A 71 4.70 5.24 -7.06
CA GLU A 71 5.96 5.83 -6.59
C GLU A 71 6.47 5.13 -5.32
N CYS A 72 5.58 4.65 -4.44
CA CYS A 72 5.99 3.83 -3.29
C CYS A 72 6.57 2.48 -3.71
N VAL A 73 6.00 1.81 -4.72
CA VAL A 73 6.56 0.55 -5.24
C VAL A 73 7.92 0.79 -5.89
N LEU A 74 8.05 1.83 -6.71
CA LEU A 74 9.32 2.19 -7.37
C LEU A 74 10.41 2.60 -6.37
N GLY A 75 10.03 3.27 -5.29
CA GLY A 75 10.94 3.65 -4.20
C GLY A 75 11.21 2.55 -3.18
N SER A 76 10.57 1.39 -3.31
CA SER A 76 10.74 0.25 -2.41
C SER A 76 11.72 -0.79 -2.95
N ARG A 77 12.02 -1.81 -2.14
CA ARG A 77 12.81 -2.97 -2.54
C ARG A 77 12.01 -4.06 -3.26
N LEU A 78 10.76 -3.79 -3.63
CA LEU A 78 9.96 -4.69 -4.45
C LEU A 78 10.38 -4.61 -5.92
N SER A 79 10.03 -5.59 -6.76
CA SER A 79 10.30 -5.47 -8.19
C SER A 79 9.58 -4.25 -8.79
N PRO A 80 10.26 -3.41 -9.59
CA PRO A 80 9.62 -2.31 -10.31
C PRO A 80 8.58 -2.80 -11.33
N MET A 81 8.61 -4.09 -11.71
CA MET A 81 7.63 -4.73 -12.59
C MET A 81 6.32 -5.10 -11.88
N THR A 82 6.23 -4.88 -10.56
CA THR A 82 4.97 -5.05 -9.81
C THR A 82 3.99 -3.93 -10.20
N PRO A 83 2.80 -4.25 -10.72
CA PRO A 83 1.81 -3.24 -11.04
C PRO A 83 1.24 -2.63 -9.74
N ALA A 84 0.89 -1.36 -9.81
CA ALA A 84 0.38 -0.62 -8.66
C ALA A 84 -0.54 0.51 -9.08
N TYR A 85 -1.59 0.77 -8.31
CA TYR A 85 -2.51 1.88 -8.56
C TYR A 85 -3.09 2.45 -7.27
N ASP A 86 -3.54 3.70 -7.36
CA ASP A 86 -4.20 4.41 -6.28
C ASP A 86 -5.71 4.18 -6.30
N ILE A 87 -6.30 4.09 -5.12
CA ILE A 87 -7.74 4.22 -4.91
C ILE A 87 -8.05 5.27 -3.86
N GLN A 88 -9.30 5.73 -3.81
CA GLN A 88 -9.74 6.68 -2.82
C GLN A 88 -11.23 6.50 -2.54
N GLN A 89 -11.56 6.13 -1.30
CA GLN A 89 -12.93 5.94 -0.83
C GLN A 89 -13.08 6.48 0.60
N ALA A 90 -12.68 7.73 0.82
CA ALA A 90 -12.64 8.35 2.15
C ALA A 90 -12.02 7.39 3.21
N CYS A 91 -12.63 7.25 4.38
CA CYS A 91 -12.18 6.31 5.42
C CYS A 91 -12.17 4.83 4.97
N GLY A 92 -12.95 4.47 3.94
CA GLY A 92 -13.00 3.13 3.37
C GLY A 92 -11.83 2.76 2.46
N THR A 93 -10.94 3.69 2.13
CA THR A 93 -9.80 3.47 1.20
C THR A 93 -8.98 2.23 1.55
N GLY A 94 -8.62 2.03 2.82
CA GLY A 94 -7.79 0.88 3.22
C GLY A 94 -8.51 -0.47 3.07
N LEU A 95 -9.81 -0.53 3.41
CA LEU A 95 -10.61 -1.75 3.28
C LEU A 95 -10.90 -2.06 1.82
N GLU A 96 -11.24 -1.04 1.03
CA GLU A 96 -11.49 -1.17 -0.40
C GLU A 96 -10.26 -1.71 -1.14
N ALA A 97 -9.05 -1.29 -0.76
CA ALA A 97 -7.81 -1.79 -1.35
C ALA A 97 -7.67 -3.31 -1.16
N ALA A 98 -7.96 -3.81 0.05
CA ALA A 98 -7.92 -5.23 0.36
C ALA A 98 -8.98 -6.02 -0.44
N LEU A 99 -10.19 -5.47 -0.58
CA LEU A 99 -11.28 -6.09 -1.35
C LEU A 99 -10.95 -6.16 -2.84
N LEU A 100 -10.42 -5.10 -3.44
CA LEU A 100 -10.06 -5.08 -4.86
C LEU A 100 -8.96 -6.09 -5.20
N VAL A 101 -7.95 -6.25 -4.34
CA VAL A 101 -6.92 -7.29 -4.53
C VAL A 101 -7.51 -8.69 -4.37
N ALA A 102 -8.42 -8.89 -3.41
CA ALA A 102 -9.05 -10.19 -3.16
C ALA A 102 -10.00 -10.64 -4.30
N ASN A 103 -10.63 -9.68 -4.99
CA ASN A 103 -11.62 -9.93 -6.04
C ASN A 103 -11.03 -10.27 -7.42
N LYS A 104 -9.70 -10.27 -7.57
CA LYS A 104 -9.04 -10.77 -8.78
C LYS A 104 -8.93 -12.29 -8.80
#